data_AF-A9SU28-F1
#
_entry.id   AF-A9SU28-F1
#
_cell.length_a   1.000
_cell.length_b   1.000
_cell.length_c   1.000
_cell.angle_alpha   90.00
_cell.angle_beta   90.00
_cell.angle_gamma   90.00
#
_symmetry.space_group_name_H-M   'P 1'
#
loop_
_entity.id
_entity.type
_entity.pdbx_description
1 polymer ?
#
loop_
_entity_poly.entity_id
_entity_poly.type
_entity_poly.pdbx_seq_one_letter_code
_entity_poly.pdbx_strand_id
1 'polypeptide(L)'
;MSLSDPFYLVKLEIQDTVTKLQSTFARWEQLPFSSTERSVLSKELLSSCENIEWQVDELDKVTGVVENDPARFSVDAAEIERWRKWSS
;
A
#
# COMPACT_ATOMS: atom_id res chain seq x y z
N MET A 1 12.27 -17.47 3.23
CA MET A 1 11.19 -16.59 2.73
C MET A 1 11.09 -16.77 1.23
N SER A 2 9.92 -17.17 0.75
CA SER A 2 9.64 -17.37 -0.68
C SER A 2 9.18 -16.04 -1.29
N LEU A 3 9.63 -15.72 -2.50
CA LEU A 3 9.14 -14.60 -3.31
C LEU A 3 7.65 -14.71 -3.71
N SER A 4 6.98 -15.78 -3.27
CA SER A 4 5.56 -16.09 -3.54
C SER A 4 4.65 -15.85 -2.33
N ASP A 5 5.13 -15.21 -1.27
CA ASP A 5 4.30 -14.84 -0.13
C ASP A 5 3.33 -13.70 -0.53
N PRO A 6 2.01 -13.93 -0.45
CA PRO A 6 1.00 -12.92 -0.81
C PRO A 6 1.14 -11.60 -0.06
N PHE A 7 1.57 -11.62 1.21
CA PHE A 7 1.78 -10.40 1.99
C PHE A 7 2.90 -9.55 1.36
N TYR A 8 4.02 -10.18 0.99
CA TYR A 8 5.15 -9.47 0.41
C TYR A 8 4.83 -8.91 -0.98
N LEU A 9 4.03 -9.62 -1.77
CA LEU A 9 3.59 -9.12 -3.08
C LEU A 9 2.70 -7.88 -2.93
N VAL A 10 1.71 -7.92 -2.05
CA VAL A 10 0.83 -6.78 -1.79
C VAL A 10 1.61 -5.60 -1.21
N LYS A 11 2.56 -5.86 -0.29
CA LYS A 11 3.46 -4.83 0.23
C LYS A 11 4.29 -4.15 -0.87
N LEU A 12 4.81 -4.92 -1.83
CA LEU A 12 5.55 -4.36 -2.96
C LEU A 12 4.65 -3.51 -3.87
N GLU A 13 3.42 -3.95 -4.10
CA GLU A 13 2.42 -3.19 -4.88
C GLU A 13 2.04 -1.87 -4.19
N ILE A 14 1.86 -1.88 -2.88
CA ILE A 14 1.62 -0.65 -2.09
C ILE A 14 2.83 0.27 -2.21
N GLN A 15 4.05 -0.27 -2.10
CA GLN A 15 5.28 0.52 -2.21
C GLN A 15 5.44 1.17 -3.60
N ASP A 16 5.06 0.47 -4.67
CA ASP A 16 5.06 1.01 -6.04
C ASP A 16 4.03 2.13 -6.18
N THR A 17 2.81 1.92 -5.65
CA THR A 17 1.73 2.92 -5.65
C THR A 17 2.12 4.19 -4.90
N VAL A 18 2.78 4.05 -3.74
CA VAL A 18 3.32 5.18 -2.96
C VAL A 18 4.42 5.91 -3.74
N THR A 19 5.33 5.19 -4.37
CA THR A 19 6.43 5.77 -5.15
C THR A 19 5.89 6.58 -6.33
N LYS A 20 4.87 6.05 -7.02
CA LYS A 20 4.17 6.75 -8.08
C LYS A 20 3.46 7.99 -7.55
N LEU A 21 2.74 7.89 -6.44
CA LEU A 21 2.06 9.03 -5.80
C LEU A 21 3.04 10.16 -5.48
N GLN A 22 4.19 9.84 -4.87
CA GLN A 22 5.23 10.82 -4.54
C GLN A 22 5.78 11.52 -5.78
N SER A 23 6.03 10.76 -6.85
CA SER A 23 6.49 11.31 -8.14
C SER A 23 5.44 12.22 -8.78
N THR A 24 4.17 11.82 -8.75
CA THR A 24 3.04 12.63 -9.22
C THR A 24 2.87 13.90 -8.39
N PHE A 25 3.05 13.82 -7.07
CA PHE A 25 2.95 14.95 -6.16
C PHE A 25 4.05 15.98 -6.42
N ALA A 26 5.30 15.53 -6.56
CA ALA A 26 6.43 16.40 -6.88
C ALA A 26 6.21 17.16 -8.21
N ARG A 27 5.62 16.51 -9.21
CA ARG A 27 5.21 17.18 -10.46
C ARG A 27 4.07 18.18 -10.22
N TRP A 28 3.04 17.79 -9.47
CA TRP A 28 1.91 18.64 -9.15
C TRP A 28 2.32 19.93 -8.42
N GLU A 29 3.27 19.86 -7.49
CA GLU A 29 3.78 21.01 -6.74
C GLU A 29 4.47 22.06 -7.62
N GLN A 30 5.11 21.63 -8.71
CA GLN A 30 5.80 22.52 -9.65
C GLN A 30 4.85 23.24 -10.62
N LEU A 31 3.60 22.80 -10.72
CA LEU A 31 2.64 23.38 -11.65
C LEU A 31 1.96 24.64 -11.07
N PRO A 32 1.71 25.68 -11.88
CA PRO A 32 0.96 26.85 -11.43
C PRO A 32 -0.51 26.49 -11.14
N PHE A 33 -1.15 27.27 -10.26
CA PHE A 33 -2.55 27.02 -9.84
C PHE A 33 -3.55 27.04 -11.02
N SER A 34 -3.27 27.84 -12.06
CA SER A 34 -4.08 27.93 -13.28
C SER A 34 -3.88 26.77 -14.26
N SER A 35 -2.98 25.83 -13.97
CA SER A 35 -2.70 24.71 -14.86
C SER A 35 -3.84 23.69 -14.85
N THR A 36 -4.40 23.41 -16.03
CA THR A 36 -5.36 22.31 -16.21
C THR A 36 -4.75 20.97 -15.82
N GLU A 37 -3.46 20.78 -16.10
CA GLU A 37 -2.72 19.57 -15.71
C GLU A 37 -2.68 19.41 -14.19
N ARG A 38 -2.52 20.51 -13.44
CA ARG A 38 -2.54 20.47 -11.96
C ARG A 38 -3.88 19.95 -11.44
N SER A 39 -5.00 20.37 -12.05
CA SER A 39 -6.34 19.88 -11.70
C SER A 39 -6.51 18.38 -11.98
N VAL A 40 -5.94 17.88 -13.08
CA VAL A 40 -5.94 16.44 -13.41
C VAL A 40 -5.11 15.67 -12.39
N LEU A 41 -3.89 16.11 -12.13
CA LEU A 41 -3.00 15.46 -11.17
C LEU A 41 -3.57 15.50 -9.74
N SER A 42 -4.31 16.53 -9.33
CA SER A 42 -5.03 16.53 -8.04
C SER A 42 -5.99 15.34 -7.91
N LYS A 43 -6.73 15.01 -8.97
CA LYS A 43 -7.68 13.90 -8.97
C LYS A 43 -6.95 12.55 -8.95
N GLU A 44 -5.86 12.43 -9.70
CA GLU A 44 -5.01 11.24 -9.70
C GLU A 44 -4.38 11.00 -8.31
N LEU A 45 -3.90 12.06 -7.66
CA LEU A 45 -3.36 12.00 -6.31
C LEU A 45 -4.40 11.53 -5.29
N LEU A 46 -5.62 12.11 -5.34
CA LEU A 46 -6.70 11.70 -4.45
C LEU A 46 -7.05 10.22 -4.65
N SER A 47 -7.23 9.79 -5.89
CA SER A 47 -7.52 8.39 -6.22
C SER A 47 -6.38 7.46 -5.80
N SER A 48 -5.12 7.91 -5.89
CA SER A 48 -3.97 7.13 -5.43
C SER A 48 -3.95 6.99 -3.90
N CYS A 49 -4.31 8.04 -3.15
CA CYS A 49 -4.46 7.97 -1.69
C CYS A 49 -5.56 6.98 -1.30
N GLU A 50 -6.74 7.07 -1.90
CA GLU A 50 -7.87 6.16 -1.65
C GLU A 50 -7.50 4.70 -1.96
N ASN A 51 -6.74 4.46 -3.04
CA ASN A 51 -6.27 3.13 -3.38
C ASN A 51 -5.28 2.57 -2.34
N ILE A 52 -4.35 3.40 -1.86
CA ILE A 52 -3.38 2.99 -0.83
C ILE A 52 -4.10 2.66 0.48
N GLU A 53 -5.07 3.48 0.90
CA GLU A 53 -5.87 3.24 2.10
C GLU A 53 -6.59 1.89 2.00
N TRP A 54 -7.25 1.62 0.87
CA TRP A 54 -7.91 0.34 0.63
C TRP A 54 -6.94 -0.85 0.63
N GLN A 55 -5.77 -0.72 -0.01
CA GLN A 55 -4.77 -1.79 -0.06
C GLN A 55 -4.21 -2.12 1.34
N VAL A 56 -3.99 -1.10 2.18
CA VAL A 56 -3.54 -1.29 3.57
C VAL A 56 -4.63 -1.97 4.40
N ASP A 57 -5.87 -1.51 4.30
CA ASP A 57 -7.02 -2.13 4.99
C ASP A 57 -7.19 -3.61 4.62
N GLU A 58 -7.02 -3.95 3.34
CA GLU A 58 -7.13 -5.32 2.88
C GLU A 58 -5.97 -6.19 3.38
N LEU A 59 -4.76 -5.63 3.42
CA LEU A 59 -3.61 -6.33 4.00
C LEU A 59 -3.78 -6.60 5.50
N ASP A 60 -4.38 -5.67 6.24
CA ASP A 60 -4.70 -5.85 7.66
C ASP A 60 -5.75 -6.93 7.88
N LYS A 61 -6.80 -6.99 7.05
CA LYS A 61 -7.78 -8.08 7.10
C LYS A 61 -7.14 -9.44 6.85
N VAL A 62 -6.26 -9.55 5.84
CA VAL A 62 -5.52 -10.79 5.54
C VAL A 62 -4.63 -11.18 6.71
N THR A 63 -3.91 -10.23 7.31
CA THR A 63 -3.08 -10.45 8.49
C THR A 63 -3.92 -11.01 9.65
N GLY A 64 -5.09 -10.43 9.92
CA GLY A 64 -6.02 -10.93 10.93
C GLY A 64 -6.55 -12.35 10.66
N VAL A 65 -6.78 -12.72 9.39
CA VAL A 65 -7.16 -14.10 9.04
C VAL A 65 -6.03 -15.09 9.34
N VAL A 66 -4.79 -14.73 9.01
CA VAL A 66 -3.61 -15.58 9.28
C VAL A 66 -3.35 -15.70 10.79
N GLU A 67 -3.53 -14.62 11.55
CA GLU A 67 -3.41 -14.63 13.02
C GLU A 67 -4.38 -15.59 13.71
N ASN A 68 -5.61 -15.71 13.18
CA ASN A 68 -6.62 -16.59 13.74
C ASN A 68 -6.35 -18.09 13.47
N ASP A 69 -5.63 -18.43 12.39
CA ASP A 69 -5.29 -19.82 12.06
C ASP A 69 -3.89 -19.96 11.42
N PRO A 70 -2.81 -19.70 12.17
CA PRO A 70 -1.46 -19.67 11.63
C PRO A 70 -0.97 -21.05 11.17
N ALA A 71 -1.46 -22.13 11.79
CA ALA A 71 -1.12 -23.51 11.44
C ALA A 71 -1.57 -23.87 10.00
N ARG A 72 -2.71 -23.33 9.56
CA ARG A 72 -3.23 -23.53 8.19
C ARG A 72 -2.36 -22.86 7.13
N PHE A 73 -1.71 -21.75 7.46
CA PHE A 73 -0.87 -20.99 6.52
C PHE A 73 0.62 -21.27 6.67
N SER A 74 1.03 -22.08 7.67
CA SER A 74 2.44 -22.37 7.95
C SER A 74 3.28 -21.11 8.18
N VAL A 75 2.67 -20.08 8.78
CA VAL A 75 3.29 -18.78 9.08
C VAL A 75 3.71 -18.78 10.55
N ASP A 76 4.94 -18.35 10.83
CA ASP A 76 5.43 -18.25 12.21
C ASP A 76 4.99 -16.94 12.88
N ALA A 77 4.89 -16.94 14.21
CA ALA A 77 4.51 -15.77 15.00
C ALA A 77 5.45 -14.57 14.75
N ALA A 78 6.73 -14.80 14.44
CA ALA A 78 7.67 -13.73 14.10
C ALA A 78 7.37 -13.05 12.74
N GLU A 79 6.74 -13.75 11.80
CA GLU A 79 6.32 -13.19 10.50
C GLU A 79 5.08 -12.32 10.67
N ILE A 80 4.10 -12.80 11.43
CA ILE A 80 2.89 -12.05 11.79
C ILE A 80 3.23 -10.72 12.49
N GLU A 81 4.14 -10.73 13.46
CA GLU A 81 4.54 -9.52 14.19
C GLU A 81 5.20 -8.48 13.26
N ARG A 82 5.95 -8.93 12.25
CA ARG A 82 6.53 -8.03 11.23
C ARG A 82 5.46 -7.43 10.34
N TRP A 83 4.41 -8.18 10.04
CA TRP A 83 3.28 -7.72 9.26
C TRP A 83 2.52 -6.62 9.98
N ARG A 84 2.15 -6.84 11.26
CA ARG A 84 1.51 -5.81 12.11
C ARG A 84 2.32 -4.53 12.22
N LYS A 85 3.65 -4.65 12.43
CA LYS A 85 4.53 -3.48 12.54
C LYS A 85 4.63 -2.67 11.27
N TRP A 86 4.31 -3.26 10.12
CA TRP A 86 4.37 -2.56 8.85
C TRP A 86 3.08 -1.80 8.55
N SER A 87 1.93 -2.30 9.03
CA SER A 87 0.62 -1.69 8.82
C SER A 87 0.15 -0.76 9.95
N SER A 88 0.71 -0.84 11.16
CA SER A 88 0.53 0.16 12.25
C SER A 88 1.42 1.39 12.09
#